data_AF-A0A0L6I3J5-F1
#
_entry.id   AF-A0A0L6I3J5-F1
#
_cell.length_a   1.000
_cell.length_b   1.000
_cell.length_c   1.000
_cell.angle_alpha   90.00
_cell.angle_beta   90.00
_cell.angle_gamma   90.00
#
_symmetry.space_group_name_H-M   'P 1'
#
loop_
_entity.id
_entity.type
_entity.pdbx_description
1 polymer ?
#
loop_
_entity_poly.entity_id
_entity_poly.type
_entity_poly.pdbx_seq_one_letter_code
_entity_poly.pdbx_strand_id
1 'polypeptide(L)'
;MAAWYTTADQSRILAAWPDADVSNEEVLGFVLDTARLQVVHFAPTPTEAQAAIAATLLQFGLHDRLEEVLDLLDLDPEDVPFNLVYAQLQQVKNLWAAGRASQDGEIGSEGFMFIPRPLDKTIRTIIRPITGEVGGGF
;
A
#
# COMPACT_ATOMS: atom_id res chain seq x y z
N MET A 1 -9.59 -8.13 7.87
CA MET A 1 -8.30 -7.56 7.43
C MET A 1 -7.82 -8.16 6.12
N ALA A 2 -6.82 -7.54 5.49
CA ALA A 2 -6.15 -8.09 4.31
C ALA A 2 -4.75 -8.59 4.64
N ALA A 3 -4.32 -9.67 4.01
CA ALA A 3 -2.93 -10.11 4.08
C ALA A 3 -2.09 -9.39 3.01
N TRP A 4 -0.82 -9.11 3.29
CA TRP A 4 0.12 -8.65 2.26
C TRP A 4 0.21 -9.65 1.10
N TYR A 5 0.52 -9.16 -0.10
CA TYR A 5 0.90 -10.05 -1.19
C TYR A 5 2.31 -10.57 -0.94
N THR A 6 2.48 -11.89 -1.03
CA THR A 6 3.76 -12.61 -0.89
C THR A 6 3.81 -13.69 -1.97
N THR A 7 5.01 -14.19 -2.29
CA THR A 7 5.19 -15.27 -3.28
C THR A 7 4.55 -16.59 -2.88
N ALA A 8 4.11 -16.74 -1.63
CA ALA A 8 3.41 -17.92 -1.14
C ALA A 8 2.01 -18.10 -1.75
N ASP A 9 1.40 -17.03 -2.26
CA ASP A 9 0.05 -17.07 -2.86
C ASP A 9 0.05 -16.48 -4.29
N GLN A 10 0.67 -17.23 -5.21
CA GLN A 10 0.77 -16.86 -6.62
C GLN A 10 -0.61 -16.74 -7.30
N SER A 11 -1.59 -17.55 -6.86
CA SER A 11 -2.95 -17.51 -7.42
C SER A 11 -3.61 -16.17 -7.14
N ARG A 12 -3.49 -15.65 -5.92
CA ARG A 12 -4.00 -14.33 -5.55
C ARG A 12 -3.25 -13.20 -6.26
N ILE A 13 -1.94 -13.34 -6.46
CA ILE A 13 -1.15 -12.38 -7.24
C ILE A 13 -1.67 -12.32 -8.68
N LEU A 14 -1.78 -13.45 -9.37
CA LEU A 14 -2.24 -13.51 -10.76
C LEU A 14 -3.68 -13.01 -10.93
N ALA A 15 -4.55 -13.28 -9.95
CA ALA A 15 -5.91 -12.76 -9.96
C ALA A 15 -5.96 -11.21 -9.90
N ALA A 16 -5.04 -10.57 -9.18
CA ALA A 16 -5.01 -9.12 -9.01
C ALA A 16 -4.03 -8.40 -9.96
N TRP A 17 -3.10 -9.15 -10.55
CA TRP A 17 -2.10 -8.72 -11.51
C TRP A 17 -1.74 -9.87 -12.47
N PRO A 18 -2.50 -10.02 -13.57
CA PRO A 18 -2.32 -11.14 -14.51
C PRO A 18 -0.95 -11.16 -15.21
N ASP A 19 -0.30 -10.01 -15.37
CA ASP A 19 1.02 -9.87 -16.02
C ASP A 19 2.20 -10.12 -15.07
N ALA A 20 1.94 -10.59 -13.85
CA ALA A 20 3.00 -10.90 -12.89
C ALA A 20 3.85 -12.07 -13.38
N ASP A 21 5.17 -11.89 -13.41
CA ASP A 21 6.09 -13.00 -13.68
C ASP A 21 6.28 -13.84 -12.42
N VAL A 22 5.37 -14.79 -12.21
CA VAL A 22 5.45 -15.76 -11.10
C VAL A 22 6.52 -16.83 -11.31
N SER A 23 7.14 -16.90 -12.51
CA SER A 23 8.21 -17.87 -12.79
C SER A 23 9.53 -17.46 -12.15
N ASN A 24 9.72 -16.16 -11.88
CA ASN A 24 10.88 -15.60 -11.20
C ASN A 24 10.52 -15.17 -9.77
N GLU A 25 10.36 -16.17 -8.88
CA GLU A 25 9.94 -15.95 -7.49
C GLU A 25 10.89 -15.05 -6.70
N GLU A 26 12.20 -15.10 -6.99
CA GLU A 26 13.20 -14.29 -6.29
C GLU A 26 12.98 -12.80 -6.57
N VAL A 27 12.88 -12.41 -7.85
CA VAL A 27 12.64 -11.02 -8.23
C VAL A 27 11.25 -10.58 -7.78
N LEU A 28 10.23 -11.43 -7.95
CA LEU A 28 8.87 -11.12 -7.51
C LEU A 28 8.81 -10.88 -6.00
N GLY A 29 9.44 -11.74 -5.20
CA GLY A 29 9.54 -11.62 -3.75
C GLY A 29 10.25 -10.33 -3.35
N PHE A 30 11.40 -10.04 -3.96
CA PHE A 30 12.15 -8.81 -3.72
C PHE A 30 11.30 -7.55 -3.99
N VAL A 31 10.56 -7.50 -5.09
CA VAL A 31 9.68 -6.37 -5.44
C VAL A 31 8.52 -6.23 -4.46
N LEU A 32 7.88 -7.34 -4.09
CA LEU A 32 6.78 -7.37 -3.11
C LEU A 32 7.22 -6.83 -1.76
N ASP A 33 8.40 -7.24 -1.30
CA ASP A 33 8.97 -6.79 -0.03
C ASP A 33 9.42 -5.32 -0.08
N THR A 34 10.08 -4.90 -1.16
CA THR A 34 10.48 -3.50 -1.35
C THR A 34 9.26 -2.57 -1.36
N ALA A 35 8.21 -2.95 -2.08
CA ALA A 35 6.95 -2.20 -2.12
C ALA A 35 6.30 -2.12 -0.73
N ARG A 36 6.25 -3.24 0.01
CA ARG A 36 5.71 -3.28 1.38
C ARG A 36 6.47 -2.32 2.29
N LEU A 37 7.80 -2.37 2.29
CA LEU A 37 8.64 -1.50 3.12
C LEU A 37 8.39 -0.02 2.82
N GLN A 38 8.31 0.35 1.54
CA GLN A 38 8.02 1.72 1.15
C GLN A 38 6.64 2.18 1.62
N VAL A 39 5.61 1.35 1.43
CA VAL A 39 4.23 1.65 1.87
C VAL A 39 4.15 1.81 3.38
N VAL A 40 4.72 0.87 4.15
CA VAL A 40 4.74 0.92 5.62
C VAL A 40 5.51 2.15 6.11
N HIS A 41 6.65 2.47 5.50
CA HIS A 41 7.43 3.65 5.87
C HIS A 41 6.66 4.97 5.65
N PHE A 42 5.80 5.03 4.63
CA PHE A 42 4.98 6.21 4.37
C PHE A 42 3.63 6.22 5.12
N ALA A 43 3.17 5.08 5.62
CA ALA A 43 1.89 4.96 6.32
C ALA A 43 1.83 5.85 7.58
N PRO A 44 0.63 6.33 7.98
CA PRO A 44 0.49 6.95 9.29
C PRO A 44 0.76 5.94 10.39
N THR A 45 1.41 6.38 11.46
CA THR A 45 1.57 5.53 12.66
C THR A 45 0.21 5.32 13.35
N PRO A 46 0.03 4.26 14.16
CA PRO A 46 -1.21 4.08 14.94
C PRO A 46 -1.54 5.31 15.80
N THR A 47 -0.53 5.94 16.40
CA THR A 47 -0.70 7.17 17.18
C THR A 47 -1.16 8.35 16.32
N GLU A 48 -0.62 8.52 15.11
CA GLU A 48 -1.08 9.55 14.17
C GLU A 48 -2.54 9.32 13.74
N ALA A 49 -2.93 8.06 13.50
CA ALA A 49 -4.31 7.71 13.15
C ALA A 49 -5.28 8.01 14.31
N GLN A 50 -4.95 7.61 15.54
CA GLN A 50 -5.73 7.91 16.73
C GLN A 50 -5.88 9.43 16.94
N ALA A 51 -4.79 10.20 16.77
CA ALA A 51 -4.82 11.65 16.89
C ALA A 51 -5.74 12.30 15.83
N ALA A 52 -5.72 11.80 14.59
CA ALA A 52 -6.61 12.28 13.53
C ALA A 52 -8.09 11.96 13.81
N ILE A 53 -8.38 10.77 14.34
CA ILE A 53 -9.73 10.38 14.78
C ILE A 53 -10.18 11.29 15.92
N ALA A 54 -9.36 11.49 16.95
CA ALA A 54 -9.66 12.38 18.07
C ALA A 54 -9.95 13.81 17.62
N ALA A 55 -9.14 14.35 16.69
CA ALA A 55 -9.37 15.67 16.11
C ALA A 55 -10.69 15.75 15.34
N THR A 56 -11.06 14.70 14.60
CA THR A 56 -12.34 14.62 13.89
C THR A 56 -13.51 14.59 14.86
N LEU A 57 -13.45 13.74 15.90
CA LEU A 57 -14.49 13.65 16.91
C LEU A 57 -14.70 14.97 17.66
N LEU A 58 -13.60 15.68 17.95
CA LEU A 58 -13.67 17.00 18.55
C LEU A 58 -14.44 18.00 17.68
N GLN A 59 -14.25 17.98 16.35
CA GLN A 59 -14.98 18.87 15.42
C GLN A 59 -16.50 18.64 15.45
N PHE A 60 -16.93 17.40 15.73
CA PHE A 60 -18.35 17.05 15.87
C PHE A 60 -18.86 17.10 17.31
N GLY A 61 -18.04 17.52 18.28
CA GLY A 61 -18.39 17.56 19.70
C GLY A 61 -18.40 16.20 20.41
N LEU A 62 -17.99 15.12 19.73
CA LEU A 62 -18.02 13.71 20.18
C LEU A 62 -16.70 13.26 20.84
N HIS A 63 -15.99 14.18 21.48
CA HIS A 63 -14.65 13.97 22.03
C HIS A 63 -14.57 12.88 23.11
N ASP A 64 -15.68 12.56 23.77
CA ASP A 64 -15.85 11.50 24.76
C ASP A 64 -16.06 10.11 24.14
N ARG A 65 -16.25 10.01 22.83
CA ARG A 65 -16.55 8.76 22.10
C ARG A 65 -15.32 8.11 21.47
N LEU A 66 -14.11 8.61 21.75
CA LEU A 66 -12.88 8.11 21.10
C LEU A 66 -12.67 6.62 21.31
N GLU A 67 -12.81 6.13 22.55
CA GLU A 67 -12.65 4.71 22.89
C GLU A 67 -13.63 3.83 22.11
N GLU A 68 -14.93 4.18 22.13
CA GLU A 68 -15.96 3.44 21.38
C GLU A 68 -15.69 3.42 19.87
N VAL A 69 -15.17 4.51 19.30
CA VAL A 69 -14.84 4.58 17.88
C VAL A 69 -13.60 3.75 17.56
N LEU A 70 -12.58 3.76 18.41
CA LEU A 70 -11.39 2.92 18.22
C LEU A 70 -11.74 1.43 18.32
N ASP A 71 -12.60 1.07 19.28
CA ASP A 71 -13.12 -0.29 19.42
C ASP A 71 -13.97 -0.70 18.21
N LEU A 72 -14.85 0.18 17.74
CA LEU A 72 -15.68 -0.08 16.56
C LEU A 72 -14.84 -0.25 15.28
N LEU A 73 -13.75 0.52 15.18
CA LEU A 73 -12.83 0.43 14.06
C LEU A 73 -11.89 -0.77 14.16
N ASP A 74 -11.93 -1.52 15.27
CA ASP A 74 -11.08 -2.68 15.56
C ASP A 74 -9.64 -2.39 15.16
N LEU A 75 -9.16 -1.22 15.59
CA LEU A 75 -7.91 -0.63 15.11
C LEU A 75 -6.74 -1.31 15.83
N ASP A 76 -6.57 -2.60 15.58
CA ASP A 76 -5.44 -3.38 16.07
C ASP A 76 -4.17 -2.92 15.32
N PRO A 77 -3.12 -2.49 16.04
CA PRO A 77 -1.85 -2.10 15.42
C PRO A 77 -1.17 -3.23 14.65
N GLU A 78 -1.51 -4.48 14.90
CA GLU A 78 -0.97 -5.65 14.19
C GLU A 78 -1.68 -5.89 12.85
N ASP A 79 -2.85 -5.30 12.67
CA ASP A 79 -3.69 -5.54 11.51
C ASP A 79 -3.35 -4.65 10.32
N VAL A 80 -3.27 -5.28 9.15
CA VAL A 80 -2.90 -4.58 7.92
C VAL A 80 -4.14 -3.97 7.27
N PRO A 81 -4.20 -2.63 7.13
CA PRO A 81 -5.32 -1.98 6.46
C PRO A 81 -5.39 -2.33 4.97
N PHE A 82 -6.61 -2.51 4.45
CA PHE A 82 -6.86 -2.87 3.05
C PHE A 82 -6.22 -1.89 2.05
N ASN A 83 -6.24 -0.59 2.35
CA ASN A 83 -5.64 0.43 1.50
C ASN A 83 -4.11 0.29 1.42
N LEU A 84 -3.44 -0.18 2.48
CA LEU A 84 -2.00 -0.45 2.44
C LEU A 84 -1.68 -1.68 1.59
N VAL A 85 -2.46 -2.75 1.68
CA VAL A 85 -2.29 -3.93 0.81
C VAL A 85 -2.51 -3.58 -0.65
N TYR A 86 -3.52 -2.75 -0.94
CA TYR A 86 -3.74 -2.24 -2.30
C TYR A 86 -2.60 -1.34 -2.76
N ALA A 87 -2.10 -0.45 -1.91
CA ALA A 87 -0.94 0.40 -2.20
C ALA A 87 0.33 -0.40 -2.49
N GLN A 88 0.57 -1.50 -1.77
CA GLN A 88 1.66 -2.44 -2.06
C GLN A 88 1.56 -2.94 -3.49
N LEU A 89 0.38 -3.46 -3.90
CA LEU A 89 0.19 -3.99 -5.24
C LEU A 89 0.43 -2.93 -6.33
N GLN A 90 -0.03 -1.70 -6.13
CA GLN A 90 0.22 -0.61 -7.08
C GLN A 90 1.72 -0.26 -7.15
N GLN A 91 2.41 -0.27 -6.01
CA GLN A 91 3.84 0.02 -5.98
C GLN A 91 4.65 -1.10 -6.63
N VAL A 92 4.26 -2.36 -6.46
CA VAL A 92 4.85 -3.51 -7.16
C VAL A 92 4.77 -3.31 -8.67
N LYS A 93 3.59 -2.95 -9.19
CA LYS A 93 3.38 -2.70 -10.63
C LYS A 93 4.28 -1.57 -11.14
N ASN A 94 4.43 -0.50 -10.36
CA ASN A 94 5.31 0.62 -10.70
C ASN A 94 6.80 0.21 -10.72
N LEU A 95 7.26 -0.53 -9.70
CA LEU A 95 8.64 -1.02 -9.62
C LEU A 95 8.96 -1.99 -10.76
N TRP A 96 8.02 -2.88 -11.09
CA TRP A 96 8.14 -3.81 -12.22
C TRP A 96 8.24 -3.09 -13.56
N ALA A 97 7.36 -2.12 -13.80
CA ALA A 97 7.39 -1.31 -15.02
C ALA A 97 8.69 -0.50 -15.14
N ALA A 98 9.17 0.08 -14.04
CA ALA A 98 10.42 0.85 -14.00
C ALA A 98 11.65 -0.04 -14.29
N GLY A 99 11.70 -1.25 -13.73
CA GLY A 99 12.76 -2.21 -14.00
C GLY A 99 12.81 -2.67 -15.46
N ARG A 100 11.65 -2.80 -16.13
CA ARG A 100 11.58 -3.09 -17.58
C ARG A 100 11.95 -1.89 -18.46
N ALA A 101 11.63 -0.66 -18.05
CA ALA A 101 11.85 0.53 -18.85
C ALA A 101 13.31 1.01 -18.90
N SER A 102 14.16 0.62 -17.94
CA SER A 102 15.61 0.95 -17.98
C SER A 102 16.41 0.16 -19.03
N GLN A 103 15.76 -0.74 -19.78
CA GLN A 103 16.33 -1.43 -20.93
C GLN A 103 16.24 -0.55 -22.18
N ASP A 104 17.25 0.29 -22.40
CA ASP A 104 17.49 0.94 -23.69
C ASP A 104 17.98 -0.12 -24.72
N GLY A 105 17.08 -1.02 -25.11
CA GLY A 105 17.13 -1.75 -26.38
C GLY A 105 17.75 -3.15 -26.44
N GLU A 106 18.36 -3.70 -25.37
CA GLU A 106 18.86 -5.09 -25.38
C GLU A 106 18.24 -5.93 -24.26
N ILE A 107 17.58 -7.04 -24.67
CA ILE A 107 17.08 -8.07 -23.77
C ILE A 107 18.26 -8.98 -23.41
N GLY A 108 19.03 -8.57 -22.40
CA GLY A 108 20.13 -9.35 -21.83
C GLY A 108 19.71 -10.07 -20.55
N SER A 109 20.10 -11.33 -20.41
CA SER A 109 19.80 -12.23 -19.29
C SER A 109 20.55 -11.91 -17.98
N GLU A 110 21.07 -10.69 -17.80
CA GLU A 110 21.86 -10.30 -16.63
C GLU A 110 21.33 -9.02 -15.98
N GLY A 111 20.68 -9.19 -14.83
CA GLY A 111 20.51 -8.14 -13.81
C GLY A 111 19.26 -7.28 -13.93
N PHE A 112 18.28 -7.52 -13.06
CA PHE A 112 17.17 -6.59 -12.84
C PHE A 112 17.70 -5.38 -12.04
N MET A 113 17.96 -4.25 -12.69
CA MET A 113 18.46 -3.04 -12.01
C MET A 113 17.28 -2.20 -11.50
N PHE A 114 17.12 -2.10 -10.18
CA PHE A 114 16.10 -1.26 -9.54
C PHE A 114 16.65 0.12 -9.24
N ILE A 115 16.04 1.15 -9.81
CA ILE A 115 16.26 2.55 -9.40
C ILE A 115 15.15 2.88 -8.39
N PRO A 116 15.46 3.09 -7.09
CA PRO A 116 14.45 3.46 -6.11
C PRO A 116 13.86 4.81 -6.49
N ARG A 117 12.61 4.81 -6.96
CA ARG A 117 11.84 6.04 -7.21
C ARG A 117 11.04 6.37 -5.96
N PRO A 118 10.81 7.67 -5.66
CA PRO A 118 9.85 8.06 -4.64
C PRO A 118 8.49 7.39 -4.89
N LEU A 119 7.75 7.08 -3.83
CA LEU A 119 6.37 6.60 -3.94
C LEU A 119 5.55 7.54 -4.83
N ASP A 120 4.85 6.96 -5.80
CA ASP A 120 4.00 7.71 -6.71
C ASP A 120 2.94 8.53 -5.96
N LYS A 121 2.60 9.70 -6.48
CA LYS A 121 1.63 10.61 -5.84
C LYS A 121 0.28 9.92 -5.62
N THR A 122 -0.17 9.08 -6.55
CA THR A 122 -1.44 8.33 -6.46
C THR A 122 -1.39 7.35 -5.29
N ILE A 123 -0.27 6.61 -5.15
CA ILE A 123 -0.07 5.66 -4.06
C ILE A 123 0.00 6.38 -2.72
N ARG A 124 0.66 7.54 -2.68
CA ARG A 124 0.68 8.39 -1.48
C ARG A 124 -0.73 8.85 -1.09
N THR A 125 -1.60 9.17 -2.05
CA THR A 125 -3.00 9.54 -1.79
C THR A 125 -3.84 8.34 -1.32
N ILE A 126 -3.55 7.11 -1.75
CA ILE A 126 -4.19 5.88 -1.22
C ILE A 126 -3.81 5.67 0.25
N ILE A 127 -2.54 5.91 0.60
CA ILE A 127 -2.03 5.71 1.97
C ILE A 127 -2.46 6.86 2.89
N ARG A 128 -2.37 8.10 2.42
CA ARG A 128 -2.73 9.33 3.14
C ARG A 128 -3.67 10.18 2.27
N PRO A 129 -4.98 9.94 2.33
CA PRO A 129 -5.97 10.75 1.60
C PRO A 129 -5.89 12.21 2.05
N ILE A 130 -5.72 13.13 1.09
CA ILE A 130 -5.47 14.56 1.37
C ILE A 130 -6.79 15.35 1.40
N THR A 131 -7.90 14.77 0.95
CA THR A 131 -9.20 15.46 0.91
C THR A 131 -10.33 14.44 0.94
N GLY A 132 -11.13 14.47 2.00
CA GLY A 132 -12.44 13.84 2.02
C GLY A 132 -13.45 14.82 1.43
N GLU A 133 -13.42 15.04 0.12
CA GLU A 133 -14.65 15.53 -0.52
C GLU A 133 -15.66 14.38 -0.41
N VAL A 134 -16.53 14.49 0.59
CA VAL A 134 -17.70 13.65 0.71
C VAL A 134 -18.53 13.96 -0.54
N GLY A 135 -18.44 13.10 -1.55
CA GLY A 135 -19.30 13.14 -2.72
C GLY A 135 -20.72 12.85 -2.30
N GLY A 136 -21.39 13.85 -1.71
CA GLY A 136 -22.80 13.84 -1.38
C GLY A 136 -23.61 13.90 -2.65
N GLY A 137 -23.80 12.76 -3.29
CA GLY A 137 -24.86 12.51 -4.24
C GLY A 137 -25.92 11.64 -3.56
N PHE A 138 -26.96 12.29 -3.04
CA PHE A 138 -28.26 11.64 -2.85
C PHE A 138 -28.89 11.34 -4.21
#